data_AF-A0A7Z9UA31-F1
#
_entry.id   AF-A0A7Z9UA31-F1
#
_cell.length_a   1.000
_cell.length_b   1.000
_cell.length_c   1.000
_cell.angle_alpha   90.00
_cell.angle_beta   90.00
_cell.angle_gamma   90.00
#
_symmetry.space_group_name_H-M   'P 1'
#
loop_
_entity.id
_entity.type
_entity.pdbx_description
1 polymer ?
#
loop_
_entity_poly.entity_id
_entity_poly.type
_entity_poly.pdbx_seq_one_letter_code
_entity_poly.pdbx_strand_id
1 'polypeptide(L)'
;MDTFQTVNMWTRGGLLFGKMWEDSDVEYKLLQQVLARKGKCRALCIASSGDTAFHLASAGQAEITAFDINPSQLSLCRLKQAILSQGGGKALADLLYSDARPALGVYRLPEECGIFWQRHKALLKSGFHRAGRVDKMMAFWVWLFSKLVVSRSRIDQLLSCADLDQQKALVDGQWRGWKWDLGLKVAFWPPILRAIYGSELVSGLPPDFGEQIGQRMVRFLTEFEADKNPYLWQTFGPPRLGRSLPPYLKSWGMV
;
A
#
# COMPACT_ATOMS: atom_id res chain seq x y z
N MET A 1 -25.69 3.25 27.33
CA MET A 1 -24.70 4.24 26.86
C MET A 1 -23.97 3.61 25.69
N ASP A 2 -24.07 4.23 24.53
CA ASP A 2 -23.76 3.69 23.21
C ASP A 2 -22.31 3.22 23.05
N THR A 3 -22.12 1.94 22.76
CA THR A 3 -20.84 1.31 22.41
C THR A 3 -20.32 1.68 21.02
N PHE A 4 -20.98 2.61 20.31
CA PHE A 4 -20.66 3.03 18.94
C PHE A 4 -19.95 4.40 18.85
N GLN A 5 -19.61 5.05 19.96
CA GLN A 5 -19.04 6.40 19.96
C GLN A 5 -17.51 6.50 19.97
N THR A 6 -16.76 5.43 19.69
CA THR A 6 -15.35 5.54 19.29
C THR A 6 -15.26 5.61 17.76
N VAL A 7 -15.80 6.68 17.17
CA VAL A 7 -15.63 6.99 15.75
C VAL A 7 -14.21 7.53 15.56
N ASN A 8 -13.28 6.58 15.51
CA ASN A 8 -11.84 6.70 15.48
C ASN A 8 -11.35 7.30 14.14
N MET A 9 -10.05 7.58 14.02
CA MET A 9 -9.36 8.04 12.79
C MET A 9 -9.69 7.23 11.51
N TRP A 10 -10.29 6.06 11.68
CA TRP A 10 -10.61 5.04 10.69
C TRP A 10 -12.05 5.10 10.16
N THR A 11 -12.94 5.91 10.76
CA THR A 11 -14.38 5.92 10.42
C THR A 11 -14.93 7.30 10.04
N ARG A 12 -14.19 8.40 10.26
CA ARG A 12 -14.58 9.72 9.75
C ARG A 12 -14.21 9.90 8.29
N GLY A 13 -15.21 10.30 7.48
CA GLY A 13 -15.18 10.46 6.04
C GLY A 13 -13.85 10.96 5.47
N GLY A 14 -13.41 10.31 4.38
CA GLY A 14 -12.16 10.62 3.72
C GLY A 14 -11.43 9.34 3.27
N LEU A 15 -10.50 9.53 2.33
CA LEU A 15 -9.70 8.44 1.79
C LEU A 15 -8.63 7.99 2.78
N LEU A 16 -8.64 6.71 3.16
CA LEU A 16 -7.66 6.15 4.10
C LEU A 16 -6.41 5.64 3.37
N PHE A 17 -6.59 4.84 2.33
CA PHE A 17 -5.53 4.15 1.60
C PHE A 17 -5.58 4.54 0.12
N GLY A 18 -4.53 5.16 -0.39
CA GLY A 18 -4.32 5.37 -1.81
C GLY A 18 -3.70 4.17 -2.53
N LYS A 19 -3.12 3.25 -1.75
CA LYS A 19 -2.42 2.02 -2.17
C LYS A 19 -2.51 0.93 -1.11
N MET A 20 -2.38 -0.33 -1.52
CA MET A 20 -2.33 -1.47 -0.60
C MET A 20 -0.93 -1.74 -0.07
N TRP A 21 -0.89 -2.10 1.21
CA TRP A 21 0.34 -2.48 1.92
C TRP A 21 0.49 -3.99 2.08
N GLU A 22 -0.54 -4.74 1.68
CA GLU A 22 -0.57 -6.20 1.72
C GLU A 22 -0.08 -6.79 0.39
N ASP A 23 0.56 -7.95 0.48
CA ASP A 23 1.07 -8.66 -0.68
C ASP A 23 -0.02 -9.48 -1.37
N SER A 24 -0.61 -8.89 -2.41
CA SER A 24 -1.69 -9.50 -3.19
C SER A 24 -1.28 -10.75 -3.98
N ASP A 25 0.02 -11.07 -4.10
CA ASP A 25 0.47 -12.31 -4.74
C ASP A 25 -0.02 -13.54 -3.98
N VAL A 26 -0.19 -13.45 -2.66
CA VAL A 26 -0.65 -14.56 -1.83
C VAL A 26 -2.08 -14.96 -2.22
N GLU A 27 -3.00 -13.99 -2.25
CA GLU A 27 -4.39 -14.21 -2.67
C GLU A 27 -4.47 -14.60 -4.15
N TYR A 28 -3.64 -14.00 -5.00
CA TYR A 28 -3.62 -14.33 -6.43
C TYR A 28 -3.19 -15.78 -6.69
N LYS A 29 -2.14 -16.26 -6.01
CA LYS A 29 -1.70 -17.66 -6.12
C LYS A 29 -2.78 -18.63 -5.65
N LEU A 30 -3.48 -18.31 -4.55
CA LEU A 30 -4.61 -19.12 -4.08
C LEU A 30 -5.74 -19.15 -5.11
N LEU A 31 -6.10 -17.99 -5.69
CA LEU A 31 -7.12 -17.89 -6.73
C LEU A 31 -6.77 -18.77 -7.94
N GLN A 32 -5.53 -18.71 -8.41
CA GLN A 32 -5.06 -19.53 -9.53
C GLN A 32 -5.20 -21.04 -9.27
N GLN A 33 -4.92 -21.50 -8.05
CA GLN A 33 -5.14 -22.91 -7.69
C GLN A 33 -6.62 -23.30 -7.71
N VAL A 34 -7.51 -22.39 -7.30
CA VAL A 34 -8.97 -22.62 -7.37
C VAL A 34 -9.43 -22.66 -8.83
N LEU A 35 -8.97 -21.71 -9.67
CA LEU A 35 -9.28 -21.65 -11.09
C LEU A 35 -8.80 -22.90 -11.84
N ALA A 36 -7.58 -23.39 -11.56
CA ALA A 36 -7.07 -24.61 -12.16
C ALA A 36 -7.96 -25.84 -11.90
N ARG A 37 -8.68 -25.87 -10.77
CA ARG A 37 -9.59 -26.96 -10.40
C ARG A 37 -11.02 -26.77 -10.88
N LYS A 38 -11.49 -25.53 -10.99
CA LYS A 38 -12.91 -25.19 -11.19
C LYS A 38 -13.21 -24.50 -12.52
N GLY A 39 -12.20 -24.04 -13.25
CA GLY A 39 -12.31 -23.27 -14.51
C GLY A 39 -12.80 -21.83 -14.34
N LYS A 40 -13.63 -21.56 -13.31
CA LYS A 40 -14.12 -20.24 -12.93
C LYS A 40 -14.38 -20.17 -11.43
N CYS A 41 -14.34 -18.97 -10.86
CA CYS A 41 -14.74 -18.76 -9.47
C CYS A 41 -15.23 -17.34 -9.22
N ARG A 42 -15.84 -17.13 -8.05
CA ARG A 42 -16.20 -15.81 -7.53
C ARG A 42 -15.36 -15.54 -6.29
N ALA A 43 -14.79 -14.35 -6.18
CA ALA A 43 -14.01 -13.94 -5.02
C ALA A 43 -14.58 -12.63 -4.46
N LEU A 44 -14.62 -12.56 -3.14
CA LEU A 44 -15.05 -11.38 -2.38
C LEU A 44 -13.82 -10.84 -1.65
N CYS A 45 -13.54 -9.54 -1.78
CA CYS A 45 -12.44 -8.89 -1.09
C CYS A 45 -12.82 -7.48 -0.60
N ILE A 46 -12.07 -6.96 0.37
CA ILE A 46 -12.21 -5.57 0.79
C ILE A 46 -11.64 -4.69 -0.32
N ALA A 47 -12.37 -3.65 -0.73
CA ALA A 47 -11.96 -2.81 -1.84
C ALA A 47 -10.72 -2.01 -1.47
N SER A 48 -10.74 -1.31 -0.34
CA SER A 48 -9.62 -0.52 0.15
C SER A 48 -9.09 0.40 -0.97
N SER A 49 -7.85 0.23 -1.46
CA SER A 49 -7.35 1.04 -2.59
C SER A 49 -7.56 0.42 -3.98
N GLY A 50 -8.12 -0.78 -4.04
CA GLY A 50 -8.44 -1.54 -5.26
C GLY A 50 -7.34 -2.49 -5.73
N ASP A 51 -6.09 -2.31 -5.27
CA ASP A 51 -4.92 -3.02 -5.81
C ASP A 51 -5.08 -4.56 -5.77
N THR A 52 -5.52 -5.14 -4.64
CA THR A 52 -5.80 -6.59 -4.53
C THR A 52 -6.92 -7.01 -5.46
N ALA A 53 -8.03 -6.26 -5.51
CA ALA A 53 -9.15 -6.58 -6.39
C ALA A 53 -8.75 -6.58 -7.87
N PHE A 54 -7.96 -5.59 -8.30
CA PHE A 54 -7.43 -5.52 -9.67
C PHE A 54 -6.43 -6.62 -9.96
N HIS A 55 -5.64 -7.04 -8.97
CA HIS A 55 -4.73 -8.16 -9.15
C HIS A 55 -5.51 -9.45 -9.36
N LEU A 56 -6.48 -9.77 -8.50
CA LEU A 56 -7.34 -10.93 -8.66
C LEU A 56 -8.11 -10.90 -10.00
N ALA A 57 -8.62 -9.74 -10.40
CA ALA A 57 -9.35 -9.58 -11.66
C ALA A 57 -8.47 -9.81 -12.89
N SER A 58 -7.15 -9.59 -12.79
CA SER A 58 -6.22 -9.84 -13.90
C SER A 58 -6.13 -11.31 -14.32
N ALA A 59 -6.62 -12.25 -13.49
CA ALA A 59 -6.72 -13.65 -13.90
C ALA A 59 -7.69 -13.83 -15.09
N GLY A 60 -8.74 -13.01 -15.19
CA GLY A 60 -9.70 -13.04 -16.30
C GLY A 60 -10.80 -14.10 -16.19
N GLN A 61 -10.60 -15.20 -15.46
CA GLN A 61 -11.65 -16.23 -15.24
C GLN A 61 -12.35 -16.14 -13.87
N ALA A 62 -12.10 -15.07 -13.09
CA ALA A 62 -12.71 -14.86 -11.78
C ALA A 62 -13.62 -13.62 -11.77
N GLU A 63 -14.82 -13.77 -11.20
CA GLU A 63 -15.69 -12.63 -10.89
C GLU A 63 -15.29 -12.06 -9.52
N ILE A 64 -14.80 -10.82 -9.51
CA ILE A 64 -14.33 -10.16 -8.28
C ILE A 64 -15.37 -9.16 -7.79
N THR A 65 -15.88 -9.39 -6.58
CA THR A 65 -16.67 -8.40 -5.86
C THR A 65 -15.80 -7.73 -4.80
N ALA A 66 -15.58 -6.43 -4.96
CA ALA A 66 -14.85 -5.62 -3.99
C ALA A 66 -15.84 -4.74 -3.22
N PHE A 67 -15.84 -4.81 -1.89
CA PHE A 67 -16.74 -4.04 -1.04
C PHE A 67 -15.96 -3.29 0.05
N ASP A 68 -16.46 -2.14 0.49
CA ASP A 68 -15.83 -1.36 1.56
C ASP A 68 -16.88 -0.56 2.31
N ILE A 69 -16.72 -0.44 3.62
CA ILE A 69 -17.59 0.39 4.46
C ILE A 69 -17.33 1.89 4.22
N ASN A 70 -16.14 2.24 3.75
CA ASN A 70 -15.75 3.60 3.42
C ASN A 70 -16.07 3.94 1.95
N PRO A 71 -17.07 4.79 1.67
CA PRO A 71 -17.44 5.15 0.30
C PRO A 71 -16.34 5.90 -0.46
N SER A 72 -15.40 6.56 0.24
CA SER A 72 -14.23 7.17 -0.42
C SER A 72 -13.31 6.13 -1.06
N GLN A 73 -13.21 4.94 -0.46
CA GLN A 73 -12.42 3.84 -1.00
C GLN A 73 -13.06 3.24 -2.25
N LEU A 74 -14.38 3.05 -2.22
CA LEU A 74 -15.14 2.65 -3.41
C LEU A 74 -14.98 3.68 -4.54
N SER A 75 -14.97 4.97 -4.22
CA SER A 75 -14.74 6.03 -5.20
C SER A 75 -13.34 6.00 -5.80
N LEU A 76 -12.31 5.68 -5.03
CA LEU A 76 -10.95 5.44 -5.54
C LEU A 76 -10.88 4.21 -6.43
N CYS A 77 -11.46 3.10 -6.00
CA CYS A 77 -11.50 1.87 -6.77
C CYS A 77 -12.20 2.09 -8.12
N ARG A 78 -13.37 2.75 -8.14
CA ARG A 78 -14.10 3.07 -9.38
C ARG A 78 -13.30 3.97 -10.32
N LEU A 79 -12.54 4.94 -9.80
CA LEU A 79 -11.66 5.78 -10.61
C LEU A 79 -10.53 4.97 -11.25
N LYS A 80 -9.79 4.17 -10.46
CA LYS A 80 -8.73 3.29 -11.00
C LYS A 80 -9.30 2.27 -11.99
N GLN A 81 -10.46 1.70 -11.69
CA GLN A 81 -11.17 0.76 -12.57
C GLN A 81 -11.53 1.41 -13.91
N ALA A 82 -12.07 2.64 -13.89
CA ALA A 82 -12.42 3.37 -15.09
C ALA A 82 -11.19 3.66 -15.97
N ILE A 83 -10.04 3.99 -15.36
CA ILE A 83 -8.78 4.16 -16.07
C ILE A 83 -8.36 2.84 -16.73
N LEU A 84 -8.35 1.74 -15.97
CA LEU A 84 -7.95 0.41 -16.47
C LEU A 84 -8.87 -0.08 -17.60
N SER A 85 -10.19 0.04 -17.44
CA SER A 85 -11.17 -0.46 -18.43
C SER A 85 -11.17 0.33 -19.74
N GLN A 86 -10.65 1.56 -19.72
CA GLN A 86 -10.49 2.42 -20.89
C GLN A 86 -9.07 2.38 -21.48
N GLY A 87 -8.29 1.34 -21.16
CA GLY A 87 -6.94 1.14 -21.72
C GLY A 87 -5.86 2.04 -21.11
N GLY A 88 -6.17 2.75 -20.02
CA GLY A 88 -5.28 3.69 -19.36
C GLY A 88 -4.26 3.06 -18.40
N GLY A 89 -3.95 1.76 -18.52
CA GLY A 89 -3.08 1.07 -17.56
C GLY A 89 -1.67 1.68 -17.43
N LYS A 90 -1.05 2.07 -18.56
CA LYS A 90 0.24 2.77 -18.55
C LYS A 90 0.12 4.14 -17.89
N ALA A 91 -0.93 4.89 -18.22
CA ALA A 91 -1.20 6.17 -17.57
C ALA A 91 -1.41 6.00 -16.07
N LEU A 92 -2.11 4.95 -15.62
CA LEU A 92 -2.30 4.67 -14.20
C LEU A 92 -0.97 4.48 -13.47
N ALA A 93 0.00 3.80 -14.09
CA ALA A 93 1.34 3.62 -13.52
C ALA A 93 2.03 4.98 -13.27
N ASP A 94 1.95 5.91 -14.23
CA ASP A 94 2.52 7.26 -14.09
C ASP A 94 1.79 8.07 -13.00
N LEU A 95 0.47 7.92 -12.91
CA LEU A 95 -0.40 8.64 -11.97
C LEU A 95 -0.31 8.16 -10.51
N LEU A 96 0.41 7.07 -10.22
CA LEU A 96 0.57 6.59 -8.85
C LEU A 96 1.24 7.65 -7.96
N TYR A 97 2.27 8.34 -8.48
CA TYR A 97 3.08 9.31 -7.72
C TYR A 97 3.20 10.70 -8.38
N SER A 98 2.47 10.92 -9.47
CA SER A 98 2.36 12.21 -10.17
C SER A 98 0.94 12.78 -10.08
N ASP A 99 0.73 14.02 -10.51
CA ASP A 99 -0.58 14.67 -10.42
C ASP A 99 -1.67 13.91 -11.21
N ALA A 100 -2.60 13.29 -10.48
CA ALA A 100 -3.68 12.47 -11.04
C ALA A 100 -4.98 13.24 -11.30
N ARG A 101 -5.01 14.55 -11.05
CA ARG A 101 -6.19 15.39 -11.35
C ARG A 101 -6.63 15.37 -12.82
N PRO A 102 -5.71 15.33 -13.82
CA PRO A 102 -6.12 15.27 -15.23
C PRO A 102 -6.98 14.05 -15.58
N ALA A 103 -6.80 12.93 -14.87
CA ALA A 103 -7.58 11.71 -15.11
C ALA A 103 -9.10 11.91 -14.98
N LEU A 104 -9.53 12.90 -14.18
CA LEU A 104 -10.95 13.20 -13.98
C LEU A 104 -11.65 13.76 -15.23
N GLY A 105 -10.88 14.29 -16.19
CA GLY A 105 -11.41 14.79 -17.48
C GLY A 105 -11.11 13.88 -18.67
N VAL A 106 -10.21 12.90 -18.51
CA VAL A 106 -9.79 11.98 -19.58
C VAL A 106 -10.66 10.74 -19.63
N TYR A 107 -11.05 10.21 -18.47
CA TYR A 107 -11.74 8.93 -18.38
C TYR A 107 -13.21 9.12 -18.01
N ARG A 108 -14.09 8.32 -18.62
CA ARG A 108 -15.51 8.29 -18.26
C ARG A 108 -15.68 7.66 -16.89
N LEU A 109 -16.20 8.42 -15.93
CA LEU A 109 -16.46 7.96 -14.55
C LEU A 109 -17.96 7.73 -14.34
N PRO A 110 -18.35 6.79 -13.45
CA PRO A 110 -19.69 6.78 -12.89
C PRO A 110 -20.02 8.14 -12.26
N GLU A 111 -21.25 8.61 -12.41
CA GLU A 111 -21.66 9.97 -12.00
C GLU A 111 -21.30 10.29 -10.55
N GLU A 112 -21.66 9.41 -9.62
CA GLU A 112 -21.33 9.57 -8.19
C GLU A 112 -19.81 9.67 -7.94
N CYS A 113 -19.03 8.87 -8.67
CA CYS A 113 -17.57 8.87 -8.57
C CYS A 113 -16.99 10.18 -9.10
N GLY A 114 -17.53 10.69 -10.22
CA GLY A 114 -17.17 11.99 -10.78
C GLY A 114 -17.46 13.13 -9.80
N ILE A 115 -18.67 13.19 -9.24
CA ILE A 115 -19.07 14.22 -8.25
C ILE A 115 -18.14 14.21 -7.04
N PHE A 116 -17.88 13.01 -6.48
CA PHE A 116 -16.95 12.85 -5.37
C PHE A 116 -15.57 13.43 -5.73
N TRP A 117 -14.98 13.00 -6.84
CA TRP A 117 -13.64 13.43 -7.18
C TRP A 117 -13.53 14.89 -7.60
N GLN A 118 -14.56 15.50 -8.17
CA GLN A 118 -14.56 16.95 -8.40
C GLN A 118 -14.45 17.74 -7.10
N ARG A 119 -15.18 17.31 -6.05
CA ARG A 119 -15.11 17.90 -4.70
C ARG A 119 -13.78 17.62 -4.01
N HIS A 120 -13.14 16.48 -4.29
CA HIS A 120 -11.95 16.00 -3.57
C HIS A 120 -10.66 15.98 -4.40
N LYS A 121 -10.62 16.60 -5.59
CA LYS A 121 -9.50 16.55 -6.55
C LYS A 121 -8.15 16.96 -5.97
N ALA A 122 -8.13 17.81 -4.94
CA ALA A 122 -6.89 18.18 -4.25
C ALA A 122 -6.13 16.98 -3.66
N LEU A 123 -6.83 15.89 -3.30
CA LEU A 123 -6.21 14.65 -2.82
C LEU A 123 -5.36 13.97 -3.90
N LEU A 124 -5.66 14.18 -5.18
CA LEU A 124 -4.97 13.57 -6.32
C LEU A 124 -3.72 14.33 -6.76
N LYS A 125 -3.43 15.50 -6.17
CA LYS A 125 -2.32 16.39 -6.57
C LYS A 125 -0.94 15.69 -6.56
N SER A 126 -0.74 14.75 -5.64
CA SER A 126 0.52 14.03 -5.47
C SER A 126 0.45 12.55 -5.93
N GLY A 127 -0.61 12.20 -6.65
CA GLY A 127 -0.86 10.85 -7.15
C GLY A 127 -1.66 9.96 -6.22
N PHE A 128 -2.15 8.85 -6.77
CA PHE A 128 -3.02 7.92 -6.05
C PHE A 128 -2.36 7.40 -4.77
N HIS A 129 -1.08 7.02 -4.82
CA HIS A 129 -0.35 6.38 -3.73
C HIS A 129 0.02 7.33 -2.57
N ARG A 130 -0.35 8.62 -2.68
CA ARG A 130 -0.18 9.67 -1.66
C ARG A 130 -1.50 10.34 -1.25
N ALA A 131 -2.62 9.89 -1.80
CA ALA A 131 -3.91 10.53 -1.58
C ALA A 131 -4.50 10.20 -0.20
N GLY A 132 -4.24 8.99 0.31
CA GLY A 132 -4.82 8.48 1.55
C GLY A 132 -4.21 9.08 2.82
N ARG A 133 -5.00 9.09 3.91
CA ARG A 133 -4.55 9.49 5.24
C ARG A 133 -3.40 8.61 5.75
N VAL A 134 -3.52 7.29 5.58
CA VAL A 134 -2.48 6.32 5.97
C VAL A 134 -1.21 6.55 5.14
N ASP A 135 -1.33 6.88 3.86
CA ASP A 135 -0.17 7.16 3.01
C ASP A 135 0.65 8.35 3.53
N LYS A 136 -0.05 9.42 3.94
CA LYS A 136 0.57 10.62 4.51
C LYS A 136 1.22 10.33 5.86
N MET A 137 0.54 9.55 6.71
CA MET A 137 1.08 9.09 7.98
C MET A 137 2.35 8.26 7.78
N MET A 138 2.32 7.27 6.89
CA MET A 138 3.49 6.44 6.58
C MET A 138 4.62 7.26 5.97
N ALA A 139 4.33 8.21 5.09
CA ALA A 139 5.35 9.11 4.54
C ALA A 139 6.03 9.95 5.62
N PHE A 140 5.28 10.42 6.63
CA PHE A 140 5.84 11.11 7.79
C PHE A 140 6.76 10.19 8.61
N TRP A 141 6.33 8.96 8.90
CA TRP A 141 7.16 7.99 9.63
C TRP A 141 8.43 7.61 8.87
N VAL A 142 8.35 7.41 7.55
CA VAL A 142 9.52 7.16 6.70
C VAL A 142 10.45 8.37 6.66
N TRP A 143 9.90 9.59 6.60
CA TRP A 143 10.70 10.80 6.72
C TRP A 143 11.44 10.86 8.06
N LEU A 144 10.76 10.61 9.18
CA LEU A 144 11.37 10.61 10.51
C LEU A 144 12.44 9.52 10.65
N PHE A 145 12.14 8.31 10.18
CA PHE A 145 13.09 7.20 10.11
C PHE A 145 14.33 7.58 9.28
N SER A 146 14.13 8.28 8.16
CA SER A 146 15.23 8.72 7.29
C SER A 146 16.16 9.77 7.91
N LYS A 147 15.66 10.49 8.92
CA LYS A 147 16.40 11.55 9.64
C LYS A 147 17.09 11.02 10.89
N LEU A 148 16.45 10.10 11.61
CA LEU A 148 16.91 9.66 12.92
C LEU A 148 17.63 8.31 12.89
N VAL A 149 17.28 7.41 11.98
CA VAL A 149 17.74 6.02 12.02
C VAL A 149 18.66 5.70 10.84
N VAL A 150 18.16 5.85 9.61
CA VAL A 150 18.88 5.44 8.39
C VAL A 150 18.87 6.56 7.37
N SER A 151 20.03 7.02 6.89
CA SER A 151 20.10 8.12 5.94
C SER A 151 19.43 7.79 4.60
N ARG A 152 18.99 8.84 3.88
CA ARG A 152 18.42 8.68 2.54
C ARG A 152 19.36 7.96 1.56
N SER A 153 20.65 8.24 1.64
CA SER A 153 21.67 7.59 0.81
C SER A 153 21.70 6.07 1.03
N ARG A 154 21.59 5.58 2.28
CA ARG A 154 21.54 4.14 2.57
C ARG A 154 20.25 3.49 2.08
N ILE A 155 19.14 4.21 2.16
CA ILE A 155 17.85 3.77 1.58
C ILE A 155 17.99 3.60 0.06
N ASP A 156 18.56 4.59 -0.64
CA ASP A 156 18.71 4.52 -2.08
C ASP A 156 19.72 3.43 -2.51
N GLN A 157 20.76 3.16 -1.69
CA GLN A 157 21.67 2.02 -1.87
C GLN A 157 20.92 0.69 -1.77
N LEU A 158 20.09 0.50 -0.74
CA LEU A 158 19.26 -0.69 -0.58
C LEU A 158 18.36 -0.90 -1.80
N LEU A 159 17.57 0.12 -2.17
CA LEU A 159 16.63 0.05 -3.29
C LEU A 159 17.30 -0.19 -4.65
N SER A 160 18.59 0.12 -4.77
CA SER A 160 19.38 -0.09 -6.00
C SER A 160 20.22 -1.37 -5.94
N CYS A 161 20.22 -2.09 -4.81
CA CYS A 161 20.97 -3.31 -4.63
C CYS A 161 20.25 -4.46 -5.32
N ALA A 162 20.94 -5.13 -6.25
CA ALA A 162 20.42 -6.28 -6.98
C ALA A 162 20.87 -7.62 -6.36
N ASP A 163 21.80 -7.58 -5.42
CA ASP A 163 22.41 -8.76 -4.80
C ASP A 163 21.97 -8.89 -3.33
N LEU A 164 21.38 -10.04 -2.98
CA LEU A 164 20.81 -10.25 -1.65
C LEU A 164 21.87 -10.31 -0.54
N ASP A 165 23.06 -10.81 -0.81
CA ASP A 165 24.13 -10.88 0.18
C ASP A 165 24.67 -9.48 0.50
N GLN A 166 24.87 -8.64 -0.51
CA GLN A 166 25.17 -7.22 -0.34
C GLN A 166 24.05 -6.48 0.37
N GLN A 167 22.79 -6.74 0.01
CA GLN A 167 21.62 -6.15 0.65
C GLN A 167 21.60 -6.48 2.16
N LYS A 168 21.83 -7.74 2.50
CA LYS A 168 21.93 -8.20 3.88
C LYS A 168 23.09 -7.55 4.63
N ALA A 169 24.28 -7.47 4.02
CA ALA A 169 25.43 -6.81 4.61
C ALA A 169 25.19 -5.30 4.85
N LEU A 170 24.47 -4.62 3.95
CA LEU A 170 24.06 -3.22 4.13
C LEU A 170 23.12 -3.06 5.32
N VAL A 171 22.11 -3.92 5.46
CA VAL A 171 21.14 -3.85 6.56
C VAL A 171 21.80 -4.19 7.89
N ASP A 172 22.48 -5.33 7.97
CA ASP A 172 23.10 -5.80 9.22
C ASP A 172 24.27 -4.92 9.66
N GLY A 173 25.07 -4.43 8.72
CA GLY A 173 26.26 -3.61 9.02
C GLY A 173 26.01 -2.11 9.13
N GLN A 174 25.01 -1.57 8.43
CA GLN A 174 24.83 -0.11 8.32
C GLN A 174 23.48 0.41 8.79
N TRP A 175 22.44 -0.43 8.89
CA TRP A 175 21.13 -0.01 9.38
C TRP A 175 20.93 -0.42 10.82
N ARG A 176 21.22 -1.69 11.13
CA ARG A 176 21.05 -2.27 12.45
C ARG A 176 22.12 -1.73 13.41
N GLY A 177 21.66 -1.35 14.60
CA GLY A 177 22.46 -0.71 15.63
C GLY A 177 21.57 0.02 16.64
N TRP A 178 22.17 0.74 17.59
CA TRP A 178 21.40 1.31 18.71
C TRP A 178 20.29 2.28 18.27
N LYS A 179 20.48 3.02 17.17
CA LYS A 179 19.44 3.91 16.61
C LYS A 179 18.25 3.13 16.06
N TRP A 180 18.50 2.00 15.42
CA TRP A 180 17.48 1.09 14.91
C TRP A 180 16.69 0.48 16.06
N ASP A 181 17.38 -0.08 17.05
CA ASP A 181 16.74 -0.70 18.21
C ASP A 181 15.92 0.31 19.02
N LEU A 182 16.45 1.52 19.22
CA LEU A 182 15.72 2.60 19.86
C LEU A 182 14.52 3.05 19.01
N GLY A 183 14.70 3.18 17.70
CA GLY A 183 13.65 3.54 16.76
C GLY A 183 12.47 2.57 16.80
N LEU A 184 12.72 1.26 16.79
CA LEU A 184 11.69 0.23 16.94
C LEU A 184 10.98 0.31 18.29
N LYS A 185 11.75 0.44 19.38
CA LYS A 185 11.18 0.57 20.74
C LYS A 185 10.24 1.77 20.84
N VAL A 186 10.64 2.91 20.26
CA VAL A 186 9.80 4.12 20.23
C VAL A 186 8.58 3.94 19.33
N ALA A 187 8.76 3.45 18.10
CA ALA A 187 7.65 3.29 17.15
C ALA A 187 6.55 2.35 17.67
N PHE A 188 6.93 1.32 18.44
CA PHE A 188 6.00 0.34 19.01
C PHE A 188 5.75 0.55 20.52
N TRP A 189 6.08 1.72 21.06
CA TRP A 189 5.78 2.02 22.45
C TRP A 189 4.24 2.12 22.65
N PRO A 190 3.64 1.46 23.66
CA PRO A 190 2.19 1.40 23.80
C PRO A 190 1.46 2.76 23.81
N PRO A 191 1.97 3.83 24.45
CA PRO A 191 1.34 5.15 24.37
C PRO A 191 1.25 5.70 22.93
N ILE A 192 2.28 5.49 22.11
CA ILE A 192 2.28 5.91 20.70
C ILE A 192 1.26 5.08 19.92
N LEU A 193 1.25 3.76 20.11
CA LEU A 193 0.30 2.88 19.44
C LEU A 193 -1.14 3.21 19.83
N ARG A 194 -1.42 3.50 21.10
CA ARG A 194 -2.77 3.86 21.57
C ARG A 194 -3.25 5.18 20.97
N ALA A 195 -2.34 6.15 20.79
CA ALA A 195 -2.68 7.41 20.15
C ALA A 195 -3.08 7.25 18.66
N ILE A 196 -2.50 6.27 17.96
CA ILE A 196 -2.75 6.02 16.53
C ILE A 196 -3.95 5.08 16.32
N TYR A 197 -4.01 4.01 17.11
CA TYR A 197 -4.91 2.87 16.87
C TYR A 197 -6.05 2.75 17.89
N GLY A 198 -6.01 3.49 18.99
CA GLY A 198 -6.94 3.34 20.12
C GLY A 198 -6.51 2.27 21.12
N SER A 199 -7.06 2.33 22.33
CA SER A 199 -6.73 1.42 23.43
C SER A 199 -7.15 -0.01 23.17
N GLU A 200 -8.30 -0.20 22.52
CA GLU A 200 -8.95 -1.49 22.30
C GLU A 200 -8.11 -2.36 21.35
N LEU A 201 -7.58 -1.78 20.27
CA LEU A 201 -6.71 -2.50 19.36
C LEU A 201 -5.40 -2.88 20.05
N VAL A 202 -4.81 -1.95 20.80
CA VAL A 202 -3.51 -2.16 21.46
C VAL A 202 -3.58 -3.19 22.57
N SER A 203 -4.71 -3.31 23.28
CA SER A 203 -4.88 -4.35 24.31
C SER A 203 -4.90 -5.77 23.74
N GLY A 204 -5.19 -5.94 22.46
CA GLY A 204 -5.15 -7.23 21.77
C GLY A 204 -3.79 -7.60 21.20
N LEU A 205 -2.78 -6.71 21.30
CA LEU A 205 -1.45 -6.97 20.75
C LEU A 205 -0.63 -7.88 21.69
N PRO A 206 0.21 -8.77 21.14
CA PRO A 206 1.11 -9.58 21.95
C PRO A 206 2.14 -8.69 22.67
N PRO A 207 2.63 -9.08 23.87
CA PRO A 207 3.58 -8.27 24.64
C PRO A 207 4.88 -7.92 23.89
N ASP A 208 5.33 -8.80 23.02
CA ASP A 208 6.54 -8.70 22.20
C ASP A 208 6.26 -8.20 20.76
N PHE A 209 5.09 -7.58 20.53
CA PHE A 209 4.67 -7.10 19.20
C PHE A 209 5.74 -6.29 18.46
N GLY A 210 6.38 -5.34 19.14
CA GLY A 210 7.43 -4.51 18.54
C GLY A 210 8.66 -5.30 18.11
N GLU A 211 9.03 -6.35 18.85
CA GLU A 211 10.13 -7.24 18.50
C GLU A 211 9.77 -8.10 17.28
N GLN A 212 8.57 -8.70 17.27
CA GLN A 212 8.10 -9.49 16.13
C GLN A 212 8.03 -8.65 14.85
N ILE A 213 7.52 -7.41 14.92
CA ILE A 213 7.52 -6.51 13.77
C ILE A 213 8.95 -6.14 13.37
N GLY A 214 9.84 -5.87 14.32
CA GLY A 214 11.25 -5.61 14.04
C GLY A 214 11.93 -6.76 13.28
N GLN A 215 11.71 -8.00 13.71
CA GLN A 215 12.22 -9.20 13.03
C GLN A 215 11.65 -9.34 11.62
N ARG A 216 10.34 -9.10 11.44
CA ARG A 216 9.69 -9.12 10.12
C ARG A 216 10.20 -8.00 9.21
N MET A 217 10.49 -6.82 9.77
CA MET A 217 11.09 -5.71 9.01
C MET A 217 12.50 -6.06 8.54
N VAL A 218 13.34 -6.65 9.40
CA VAL A 218 14.67 -7.13 8.99
C VAL A 218 14.54 -8.14 7.87
N ARG A 219 13.67 -9.16 8.04
CA ARG A 219 13.39 -10.16 7.02
C ARG A 219 12.97 -9.54 5.68
N PHE A 220 12.03 -8.59 5.74
CA PHE A 220 11.55 -7.87 4.56
C PHE A 220 12.67 -7.10 3.84
N LEU A 221 13.65 -6.59 4.59
CA LEU A 221 14.79 -5.85 4.07
C LEU A 221 15.96 -6.75 3.62
N THR A 222 16.00 -8.04 3.96
CA THR A 222 17.17 -8.90 3.70
C THR A 222 16.88 -10.15 2.86
N GLU A 223 15.63 -10.63 2.82
CA GLU A 223 15.29 -11.88 2.11
C GLU A 223 14.60 -11.67 0.76
N PHE A 224 14.25 -10.43 0.41
CA PHE A 224 13.56 -10.10 -0.84
C PHE A 224 14.34 -9.06 -1.63
N GLU A 225 14.55 -9.30 -2.93
CA GLU A 225 15.32 -8.41 -3.81
C GLU A 225 14.71 -7.01 -3.86
N ALA A 226 15.41 -6.02 -3.30
CA ALA A 226 14.88 -4.68 -3.13
C ALA A 226 14.62 -3.96 -4.46
N ASP A 227 15.43 -4.22 -5.49
CA ASP A 227 15.32 -3.56 -6.80
C ASP A 227 14.01 -3.93 -7.54
N LYS A 228 13.46 -5.13 -7.29
CA LYS A 228 12.22 -5.64 -7.89
C LYS A 228 11.00 -5.58 -6.95
N ASN A 229 11.21 -5.36 -5.65
CA ASN A 229 10.16 -5.40 -4.65
C ASN A 229 9.29 -4.12 -4.67
N PRO A 230 8.03 -4.19 -5.14
CA PRO A 230 7.18 -3.01 -5.24
C PRO A 230 6.83 -2.41 -3.87
N TYR A 231 6.82 -3.21 -2.80
CA TYR A 231 6.47 -2.77 -1.46
C TYR A 231 7.62 -1.99 -0.78
N LEU A 232 8.88 -2.39 -1.03
CA LEU A 232 10.05 -1.63 -0.58
C LEU A 232 10.09 -0.26 -1.27
N TRP A 233 9.90 -0.26 -2.59
CA TRP A 233 9.78 0.98 -3.34
C TRP A 233 8.63 1.82 -2.83
N GLN A 234 7.42 1.27 -2.72
CA GLN A 234 6.26 1.97 -2.19
C GLN A 234 6.48 2.63 -0.82
N THR A 235 7.26 1.98 0.05
CA THR A 235 7.59 2.47 1.39
C THR A 235 8.58 3.62 1.32
N PHE A 236 9.66 3.46 0.55
CA PHE A 236 10.83 4.33 0.64
C PHE A 236 11.01 5.31 -0.52
N GLY A 237 10.37 5.12 -1.67
CA GLY A 237 10.56 5.95 -2.86
C GLY A 237 9.41 5.85 -3.88
N PRO A 238 9.49 6.58 -5.00
CA PRO A 238 8.63 6.30 -6.15
C PRO A 238 9.15 5.03 -6.86
N PRO A 239 8.29 4.09 -7.26
CA PRO A 239 8.69 2.87 -7.95
C PRO A 239 9.45 3.18 -9.24
N ARG A 240 10.38 2.29 -9.60
CA ARG A 240 10.98 2.27 -10.94
C ARG A 240 10.00 1.64 -11.90
N LEU A 241 9.60 2.41 -12.92
CA LEU A 241 8.77 1.91 -14.02
C LEU A 241 9.37 0.61 -14.57
N GLY A 242 8.50 -0.37 -14.82
CA GLY A 242 8.85 -1.69 -15.35
C GLY A 242 9.45 -2.71 -14.36
N ARG A 243 10.05 -2.29 -13.23
CA ARG A 243 10.68 -3.24 -12.28
C ARG A 243 9.90 -3.43 -10.98
N SER A 244 9.45 -2.33 -10.39
CA SER A 244 8.85 -2.33 -9.04
C SER A 244 7.41 -1.82 -9.05
N LEU A 245 6.69 -2.02 -10.16
CA LEU A 245 5.27 -1.71 -10.24
C LEU A 245 4.44 -2.63 -9.32
N PRO A 246 3.31 -2.14 -8.78
CA PRO A 246 2.34 -2.98 -8.07
C PRO A 246 1.96 -4.24 -8.87
N PRO A 247 1.76 -5.40 -8.21
CA PRO A 247 1.49 -6.67 -8.88
C PRO A 247 0.36 -6.60 -9.90
N TYR A 248 -0.75 -5.92 -9.59
CA TYR A 248 -1.84 -5.78 -10.55
C TYR A 248 -1.37 -5.14 -11.86
N LEU A 249 -0.66 -4.02 -11.85
CA LEU A 249 -0.18 -3.37 -13.07
C LEU A 249 0.77 -4.27 -13.88
N LYS A 250 1.59 -5.09 -13.20
CA LYS A 250 2.43 -6.09 -13.87
C LYS A 250 1.58 -7.14 -14.58
N SER A 251 0.58 -7.70 -13.90
CA SER A 251 -0.31 -8.74 -14.45
C SER A 251 -1.19 -8.24 -15.60
N TRP A 252 -1.47 -6.94 -15.65
CA TRP A 252 -2.14 -6.29 -16.78
C TRP A 252 -1.19 -5.97 -17.96
N GLY A 253 0.10 -6.34 -17.89
CA GLY A 253 1.07 -6.18 -18.98
C GLY A 253 1.62 -4.76 -19.14
N MET A 254 1.61 -3.94 -18.07
CA MET A 254 1.99 -2.52 -18.13
C MET A 254 3.49 -2.28 -17.87
N VAL A 255 4.37 -3.12 -18.44
CA VAL A 255 5.84 -3.05 -18.30
C VAL A 255 6.47 -2.40 -19.52
#